data_AF-A0A1M2ZB14-F1
#
_entry.id   AF-A0A1M2ZB14-F1
#
_cell.length_a   1.000
_cell.length_b   1.000
_cell.length_c   1.000
_cell.angle_alpha   90.00
_cell.angle_beta   90.00
_cell.angle_gamma   90.00
#
_symmetry.space_group_name_H-M   'P 1'
#
loop_
_entity.id
_entity.type
_entity.pdbx_description
1 polymer ?
#
loop_
_entity_poly.entity_id
_entity_poly.type
_entity_poly.pdbx_seq_one_letter_code
_entity_poly.pdbx_strand_id
1 'polypeptide(L)'
;MNIPTNLKHKPVIVSDNYENVDGRRAYESDAKGLTLGLAQWNDRGSVEISAKVWRYTGEKWSRQSEELPLHRVLDLALLICRAKLHFKEAYRFPKLYDESETQLGRIPLQGDAMNVAVCTDNELIDKDIKLFAQCLSEDDELISERLHALSRVLKELQY
;
A
#
# COMPACT_ATOMS: atom_id res chain seq x y z
N MET A 1 13.50 -2.34 9.09
CA MET A 1 13.55 -0.96 9.63
C MET A 1 12.16 -0.38 9.49
N ASN A 2 11.61 0.33 10.48
CA ASN A 2 10.24 0.85 10.37
C ASN A 2 10.17 2.01 9.38
N ILE A 3 9.14 2.03 8.55
CA ILE A 3 8.86 3.16 7.68
C ILE A 3 8.43 4.39 8.50
N PRO A 4 8.72 5.62 8.06
CA PRO A 4 8.30 6.81 8.78
C PRO A 4 6.80 7.03 8.67
N THR A 5 6.11 7.17 9.80
CA THR A 5 4.68 7.49 9.88
C THR A 5 4.39 8.96 10.20
N ASN A 6 5.38 9.70 10.69
CA ASN A 6 5.28 11.12 11.06
C ASN A 6 5.53 12.10 9.89
N LEU A 7 5.54 11.61 8.66
CA LEU A 7 5.71 12.43 7.46
C LEU A 7 4.35 12.83 6.87
N LYS A 8 4.36 13.65 5.82
CA LYS A 8 3.13 14.16 5.22
C LYS A 8 2.24 13.10 4.58
N HIS A 9 2.83 12.03 4.03
CA HIS A 9 2.06 10.85 3.61
C HIS A 9 1.67 10.07 4.86
N LYS A 10 0.38 9.80 5.03
CA LYS A 10 -0.14 9.13 6.21
C LYS A 10 -0.50 7.69 5.86
N PRO A 11 0.38 6.72 6.16
CA PRO A 11 0.15 5.34 5.76
C PRO A 11 -1.03 4.73 6.52
N VAL A 12 -1.78 3.89 5.83
CA VAL A 12 -2.95 3.16 6.36
C VAL A 12 -2.78 1.67 6.17
N ILE A 13 -2.35 1.25 4.98
CA ILE A 13 -1.95 -0.13 4.68
C ILE A 13 -0.46 -0.13 4.40
N VAL A 14 0.25 -1.11 4.97
CA VAL A 14 1.71 -1.21 4.88
C VAL A 14 2.15 -2.62 4.48
N SER A 15 3.20 -2.68 3.68
CA SER A 15 4.10 -3.82 3.60
C SER A 15 5.49 -3.38 4.02
N ASP A 16 5.83 -3.70 5.27
CA ASP A 16 7.15 -3.45 5.84
C ASP A 16 8.16 -4.51 5.42
N ASN A 17 9.44 -4.21 5.63
CA ASN A 17 10.57 -5.05 5.26
C ASN A 17 10.53 -5.45 3.77
N TYR A 18 10.04 -4.54 2.92
CA TYR A 18 9.91 -4.79 1.48
C TYR A 18 11.28 -5.03 0.83
N GLU A 19 12.37 -4.57 1.47
CA GLU A 19 13.72 -4.84 1.01
C GLU A 19 14.02 -6.33 0.86
N ASN A 20 13.32 -7.22 1.58
CA ASN A 20 13.50 -8.67 1.52
C ASN A 20 12.71 -9.35 0.39
N VAL A 21 11.83 -8.62 -0.30
CA VAL A 21 10.92 -9.16 -1.32
C VAL A 21 11.07 -8.47 -2.69
N ASP A 22 11.94 -7.47 -2.81
CA ASP A 22 12.14 -6.65 -4.01
C ASP A 22 12.87 -7.39 -5.16
N GLY A 23 12.44 -8.63 -5.44
CA GLY A 23 12.93 -9.48 -6.52
C GLY A 23 14.43 -9.76 -6.43
N ARG A 24 15.14 -9.51 -7.53
CA ARG A 24 16.60 -9.72 -7.61
C ARG A 24 17.41 -8.84 -6.64
N ARG A 25 16.80 -7.79 -6.08
CA ARG A 25 17.43 -6.89 -5.11
C ARG A 25 17.03 -7.22 -3.67
N ALA A 26 16.36 -8.33 -3.44
CA ALA A 26 16.01 -8.78 -2.10
C ALA A 26 17.24 -8.74 -1.18
N TYR A 27 17.06 -8.28 0.06
CA TYR A 27 18.05 -8.08 1.12
C TYR A 27 19.05 -6.93 0.92
N GLU A 28 19.18 -6.40 -0.31
CA GLU A 28 20.10 -5.30 -0.63
C GLU A 28 19.37 -4.04 -1.15
N SER A 29 18.03 -4.09 -1.24
CA SER A 29 17.25 -3.00 -1.80
C SER A 29 17.24 -1.78 -0.89
N ASP A 30 17.29 -0.61 -1.52
CA ASP A 30 17.03 0.66 -0.84
C ASP A 30 15.55 0.93 -0.65
N ALA A 31 14.66 0.20 -1.31
CA ALA A 31 13.21 0.21 -1.08
C ALA A 31 12.90 -0.62 0.17
N LYS A 32 12.52 0.05 1.25
CA LYS A 32 12.31 -0.53 2.59
C LYS A 32 10.85 -0.88 2.88
N GLY A 33 9.91 -0.22 2.22
CA GLY A 33 8.50 -0.47 2.45
C GLY A 33 7.62 0.05 1.33
N LEU A 34 6.41 -0.50 1.24
CA LEU A 34 5.34 -0.03 0.39
C LEU A 34 4.15 0.36 1.26
N THR A 35 3.50 1.49 0.96
CA THR A 35 2.29 1.89 1.67
C THR A 35 1.19 2.36 0.74
N LEU A 36 -0.04 2.22 1.20
CA LEU A 36 -1.20 2.97 0.73
C LEU A 36 -1.64 3.87 1.87
N GLY A 37 -1.95 5.13 1.56
CA GLY A 37 -2.28 6.10 2.59
C GLY A 37 -2.79 7.41 2.03
N LEU A 38 -3.10 8.35 2.93
CA LEU A 38 -3.54 9.68 2.54
C LEU A 38 -2.37 10.45 1.93
N ALA A 39 -2.60 11.05 0.77
CA ALA A 39 -1.61 11.75 0.00
C ALA A 39 -1.16 13.05 0.68
N GLN A 40 0.03 13.50 0.31
CA GLN A 40 0.62 14.75 0.80
C GLN A 40 -0.02 15.99 0.14
N TRP A 41 -0.59 15.85 -1.05
CA TRP A 41 -1.15 16.92 -1.87
C TRP A 41 -2.66 17.01 -1.68
N ASN A 42 -3.07 17.47 -0.52
CA ASN A 42 -4.46 17.83 -0.32
C ASN A 42 -4.59 19.31 -0.71
N ASP A 43 -5.19 19.58 -1.87
CA ASP A 43 -5.73 20.92 -2.12
C ASP A 43 -6.76 21.24 -1.02
N ARG A 44 -7.02 22.53 -0.77
CA ARG A 44 -7.98 22.93 0.28
C ARG A 44 -9.36 22.31 -0.02
N GLY A 45 -9.66 21.19 0.62
CA GLY A 45 -10.93 20.48 0.51
C GLY A 45 -10.90 19.11 -0.18
N SER A 46 -9.79 18.67 -0.80
CA SER A 46 -9.67 17.30 -1.32
C SER A 46 -8.71 16.47 -0.50
N VAL A 47 -9.09 15.22 -0.21
CA VAL A 47 -8.21 14.20 0.36
C VAL A 47 -8.05 13.13 -0.71
N GLU A 48 -6.82 12.90 -1.14
CA GLU A 48 -6.52 11.84 -2.10
C GLU A 48 -5.82 10.67 -1.39
N ILE A 49 -5.92 9.48 -1.98
CA ILE A 49 -5.16 8.31 -1.56
C ILE A 49 -4.05 8.01 -2.56
N SER A 50 -2.89 7.58 -2.07
CA SER A 50 -1.74 7.30 -2.92
C SER A 50 -1.01 6.05 -2.49
N ALA A 51 -0.45 5.34 -3.47
CA ALA A 51 0.60 4.35 -3.24
C ALA A 51 1.96 5.06 -3.08
N LYS A 52 2.78 4.61 -2.14
CA LYS A 52 4.13 5.15 -1.92
C LYS A 52 5.15 4.05 -1.71
N VAL A 53 6.29 4.21 -2.38
CA VAL A 53 7.52 3.44 -2.11
C VAL A 53 8.37 4.23 -1.13
N TRP A 54 8.77 3.60 -0.05
CA TRP A 54 9.68 4.16 0.94
C TRP A 54 11.10 3.71 0.64
N ARG A 55 11.98 4.65 0.29
CA ARG A 55 13.40 4.38 0.06
C ARG A 55 14.28 5.09 1.05
N TYR A 56 15.28 4.37 1.55
CA TYR A 56 16.28 4.89 2.47
C TYR A 56 17.68 4.56 1.94
N THR A 57 18.47 5.60 1.67
CA THR A 57 19.84 5.45 1.12
C THR A 57 20.93 5.32 2.18
N GLY A 58 20.56 5.11 3.44
CA GLY A 58 21.49 5.14 4.59
C GLY A 58 21.63 6.53 5.23
N GLU A 59 21.29 7.60 4.52
CA GLU A 59 21.42 8.98 5.02
C GLU A 59 20.06 9.69 5.13
N LYS A 60 19.17 9.48 4.15
CA LYS A 60 17.90 10.20 4.05
C LYS A 60 16.82 9.35 3.39
N TRP A 61 15.57 9.69 3.71
CA TRP A 61 14.39 9.19 3.01
C TRP A 61 14.17 9.94 1.70
N SER A 62 13.88 9.20 0.63
CA SER A 62 13.55 9.80 -0.66
C SER A 62 12.24 10.59 -0.60
N ARG A 63 12.22 11.77 -1.23
CA ARG A 63 11.12 12.74 -1.09
C ARG A 63 10.17 12.81 -2.30
N GLN A 64 10.59 12.46 -3.53
CA GLN A 64 9.79 12.68 -4.75
C GLN A 64 10.11 11.72 -5.91
N SER A 65 9.37 11.89 -7.02
CA SER A 65 9.28 11.07 -8.25
C SER A 65 10.53 10.27 -8.63
N GLU A 66 10.31 8.99 -8.96
CA GLU A 66 11.36 8.03 -9.30
C GLU A 66 10.86 7.09 -10.41
N GLU A 67 11.79 6.59 -11.21
CA GLU A 67 11.52 5.44 -12.08
C GLU A 67 11.47 4.17 -11.22
N LEU A 68 10.41 3.39 -11.38
CA LEU A 68 10.22 2.13 -10.66
C LEU A 68 10.52 0.94 -11.56
N PRO A 69 11.24 -0.09 -11.06
CA PRO A 69 11.28 -1.38 -11.72
C PRO A 69 9.87 -1.93 -11.95
N LEU A 70 9.64 -2.63 -13.07
CA LEU A 70 8.31 -3.11 -13.45
C LEU A 70 7.68 -4.02 -12.40
N HIS A 71 8.46 -4.90 -11.75
CA HIS A 71 7.94 -5.79 -10.72
C HIS A 71 7.38 -5.00 -9.53
N ARG A 72 8.02 -3.89 -9.15
CA ARG A 72 7.55 -3.05 -8.04
C ARG A 72 6.22 -2.36 -8.35
N VAL A 73 5.96 -2.06 -9.62
CA VAL A 73 4.65 -1.56 -10.06
C VAL A 73 3.58 -2.64 -9.88
N LEU A 74 3.91 -3.91 -10.18
CA LEU A 74 3.02 -5.05 -9.93
C LEU A 74 2.82 -5.30 -8.44
N ASP A 75 3.85 -5.15 -7.62
CA ASP A 75 3.76 -5.32 -6.16
C ASP A 75 2.86 -4.25 -5.53
N LEU A 76 2.92 -3.01 -6.01
CA LEU A 76 1.96 -1.96 -5.64
C LEU A 76 0.53 -2.31 -6.07
N ALA A 77 0.34 -2.88 -7.27
CA ALA A 77 -0.98 -3.35 -7.71
C ALA A 77 -1.50 -4.49 -6.82
N LEU A 78 -0.64 -5.44 -6.41
CA LEU A 78 -0.98 -6.49 -5.46
C LEU A 78 -1.36 -5.93 -4.09
N LEU A 79 -0.64 -4.91 -3.61
CA LEU A 79 -0.96 -4.21 -2.36
C LEU A 79 -2.34 -3.53 -2.42
N ILE A 80 -2.66 -2.85 -3.54
CA ILE A 80 -3.99 -2.27 -3.79
C ILE A 80 -5.08 -3.34 -3.75
N CYS A 81 -4.86 -4.48 -4.43
CA CYS A 81 -5.81 -5.59 -4.42
C CYS A 81 -6.04 -6.16 -3.01
N ARG A 82 -4.98 -6.34 -2.21
CA ARG A 82 -5.10 -6.78 -0.81
C ARG A 82 -5.87 -5.79 0.06
N ALA A 83 -5.60 -4.49 -0.09
CA ALA A 83 -6.34 -3.45 0.60
C ALA A 83 -7.84 -3.49 0.21
N LYS A 84 -8.17 -3.55 -1.08
CA LYS A 84 -9.57 -3.66 -1.52
C LYS A 84 -10.26 -4.92 -0.97
N LEU A 85 -9.57 -6.05 -0.92
CA LEU A 85 -10.13 -7.27 -0.32
C LEU A 85 -10.48 -7.08 1.16
N HIS A 86 -9.62 -6.39 1.92
CA HIS A 86 -9.91 -6.04 3.30
C HIS A 86 -11.12 -5.10 3.41
N PHE A 87 -11.13 -4.00 2.66
CA PHE A 87 -12.18 -2.98 2.75
C PHE A 87 -13.57 -3.45 2.29
N LYS A 88 -13.66 -4.53 1.52
CA LYS A 88 -14.95 -5.19 1.22
C LYS A 88 -15.67 -5.68 2.47
N GLU A 89 -14.93 -6.15 3.47
CA GLU A 89 -15.48 -6.74 4.70
C GLU A 89 -15.23 -5.85 5.93
N ALA A 90 -14.45 -4.78 5.79
CA ALA A 90 -14.01 -3.94 6.91
C ALA A 90 -15.15 -3.29 7.70
N TYR A 91 -16.33 -3.11 7.11
CA TYR A 91 -17.52 -2.56 7.76
C TYR A 91 -17.97 -3.36 9.00
N ARG A 92 -17.55 -4.63 9.12
CA ARG A 92 -17.81 -5.48 10.30
C ARG A 92 -17.03 -5.05 11.54
N PHE A 93 -15.98 -4.25 11.38
CA PHE A 93 -15.12 -3.80 12.45
C PHE A 93 -15.41 -2.34 12.83
N PRO A 94 -15.56 -2.00 14.11
CA PRO A 94 -15.82 -0.61 14.53
C PRO A 94 -14.76 0.40 14.07
N LYS A 95 -13.51 -0.04 13.95
CA LYS A 95 -12.37 0.76 13.50
C LYS A 95 -12.00 0.53 12.03
N LEU A 96 -12.78 -0.27 11.29
CA LEU A 96 -12.49 -0.78 9.95
C LEU A 96 -11.28 -1.74 9.87
N TYR A 97 -10.79 -2.25 10.99
CA TYR A 97 -9.82 -3.34 11.05
C TYR A 97 -9.96 -4.13 12.36
N ASP A 98 -9.39 -5.34 12.38
CA ASP A 98 -9.30 -6.17 13.58
C ASP A 98 -8.08 -5.74 14.41
N GLU A 99 -8.32 -5.26 15.63
CA GLU A 99 -7.25 -4.83 16.54
C GLU A 99 -6.41 -6.00 17.06
N SER A 100 -6.96 -7.22 17.04
CA SER A 100 -6.26 -8.44 17.48
C SER A 100 -5.45 -9.10 16.38
N GLU A 101 -5.75 -8.81 15.11
CA GLU A 101 -5.06 -9.35 13.94
C GLU A 101 -4.98 -8.29 12.83
N THR A 102 -3.89 -7.53 12.81
CA THR A 102 -3.68 -6.44 11.87
C THR A 102 -3.14 -6.92 10.52
N GLN A 103 -2.69 -8.17 10.42
CA GLN A 103 -2.21 -8.76 9.18
C GLN A 103 -3.37 -9.03 8.23
N LEU A 104 -3.33 -8.41 7.05
CA LEU A 104 -4.33 -8.54 5.99
C LEU A 104 -3.99 -9.65 4.99
N GLY A 105 -2.73 -10.10 4.96
CA GLY A 105 -2.33 -11.26 4.20
C GLY A 105 -0.83 -11.38 3.99
N ARG A 106 -0.43 -12.51 3.39
CA ARG A 106 0.94 -12.81 3.00
C ARG A 106 0.94 -13.25 1.53
N ILE A 107 1.81 -12.66 0.72
CA ILE A 107 1.94 -12.98 -0.71
C ILE A 107 3.36 -13.49 -0.95
N PRO A 108 3.56 -14.80 -1.22
CA PRO A 108 4.88 -15.33 -1.55
C PRO A 108 5.38 -14.72 -2.87
N LEU A 109 6.61 -14.17 -2.86
CA LEU A 109 7.25 -13.57 -4.03
C LEU A 109 8.71 -14.04 -4.12
N GLN A 110 9.45 -13.52 -5.10
CA GLN A 110 10.89 -13.78 -5.18
C GLN A 110 11.61 -13.08 -4.01
N GLY A 111 12.43 -13.85 -3.28
CA GLY A 111 13.02 -13.42 -2.01
C GLY A 111 12.26 -14.08 -0.86
N ASP A 112 11.44 -13.30 -0.16
CA ASP A 112 10.54 -13.77 0.91
C ASP A 112 9.06 -13.58 0.49
N ALA A 113 8.17 -13.25 1.42
CA ALA A 113 6.79 -12.91 1.15
C ALA A 113 6.45 -11.47 1.55
N MET A 114 5.69 -10.81 0.69
CA MET A 114 5.13 -9.51 0.96
C MET A 114 3.99 -9.66 1.97
N ASN A 115 4.28 -9.26 3.20
CA ASN A 115 3.33 -9.21 4.31
C ASN A 115 2.57 -7.89 4.24
N VAL A 116 1.24 -7.94 4.29
CA VAL A 116 0.39 -6.76 4.23
C VAL A 116 -0.34 -6.63 5.55
N ALA A 117 -0.30 -5.46 6.16
CA ALA A 117 -0.94 -5.17 7.43
C ALA A 117 -1.55 -3.76 7.48
N VAL A 118 -2.39 -3.50 8.47
CA VAL A 118 -2.80 -2.16 8.86
C VAL A 118 -1.63 -1.45 9.56
N CYS A 119 -1.34 -0.21 9.19
CA CYS A 119 -0.22 0.56 9.72
C CYS A 119 -0.55 1.13 11.11
N THR A 120 -0.48 0.29 12.16
CA THR A 120 -0.75 0.71 13.55
C THR A 120 0.30 1.65 14.12
N ASP A 121 1.45 1.78 13.47
CA ASP A 121 2.48 2.79 13.79
C ASP A 121 2.04 4.23 13.38
N ASN A 122 0.95 4.38 12.63
CA ASN A 122 0.31 5.68 12.41
C ASN A 122 -0.51 6.05 13.66
N GLU A 123 -0.08 7.09 14.40
CA GLU A 123 -0.75 7.57 15.61
C GLU A 123 -2.23 7.96 15.40
N LEU A 124 -2.61 8.31 14.16
CA LEU A 124 -3.97 8.69 13.78
C LEU A 124 -4.69 7.59 12.99
N ILE A 125 -4.22 6.33 13.06
CA ILE A 125 -4.73 5.22 12.23
C ILE A 125 -6.26 5.08 12.28
N ASP A 126 -6.88 5.15 13.47
CA ASP A 126 -8.33 4.99 13.64
C ASP A 126 -9.16 6.05 12.91
N LYS A 127 -8.57 7.23 12.65
CA LYS A 127 -9.17 8.32 11.88
C LYS A 127 -8.80 8.20 10.41
N ASP A 128 -7.51 8.04 10.11
CA ASP A 128 -7.01 8.05 8.75
C ASP A 128 -7.50 6.86 7.94
N ILE A 129 -7.72 5.68 8.56
CA ILE A 129 -8.31 4.52 7.88
C ILE A 129 -9.74 4.78 7.40
N LYS A 130 -10.52 5.57 8.15
CA LYS A 130 -11.89 5.94 7.77
C LYS A 130 -11.89 6.90 6.59
N LEU A 131 -11.00 7.89 6.60
CA LEU A 131 -10.81 8.80 5.47
C LEU A 131 -10.32 8.03 4.24
N PHE A 132 -9.36 7.12 4.41
CA PHE A 132 -8.86 6.28 3.33
C PHE A 132 -9.97 5.41 2.73
N ALA A 133 -10.79 4.77 3.58
CA ALA A 133 -11.92 3.96 3.13
C ALA A 133 -12.96 4.80 2.38
N GLN A 134 -13.22 6.03 2.84
CA GLN A 134 -14.10 6.96 2.14
C GLN A 134 -13.56 7.29 0.74
N CYS A 135 -12.32 7.77 0.64
CA CYS A 135 -11.70 8.07 -0.66
C CYS A 135 -11.65 6.84 -1.58
N LEU A 136 -11.33 5.67 -1.03
CA LEU A 136 -11.32 4.41 -1.79
C LEU A 136 -12.71 4.06 -2.35
N SER A 137 -13.77 4.42 -1.63
CA SER A 137 -15.16 4.24 -2.08
C SER A 137 -15.57 5.29 -3.11
N GLU A 138 -15.13 6.54 -2.96
CA GLU A 138 -15.37 7.62 -3.93
C GLU A 138 -14.72 7.30 -5.29
N ASP A 139 -13.53 6.69 -5.27
CA ASP A 139 -12.79 6.25 -6.45
C ASP A 139 -13.13 4.81 -6.90
N ASP A 140 -14.18 4.18 -6.35
CA ASP A 140 -14.42 2.74 -6.58
C ASP A 140 -14.67 2.40 -8.06
N GLU A 141 -15.42 3.23 -8.77
CA GLU A 141 -15.67 3.06 -10.21
C GLU A 141 -14.36 3.15 -11.00
N LEU A 142 -13.57 4.20 -10.74
CA LEU A 142 -12.28 4.44 -11.39
C LEU A 142 -11.35 3.23 -11.17
N ILE A 143 -11.16 2.81 -9.93
CA ILE A 143 -10.25 1.72 -9.58
C ILE A 143 -10.76 0.38 -10.14
N SER A 144 -12.06 0.10 -10.05
CA SER A 144 -12.65 -1.14 -10.53
C SER A 144 -12.52 -1.29 -12.05
N GLU A 145 -12.70 -0.21 -12.80
CA GLU A 145 -12.45 -0.20 -14.26
C GLU A 145 -11.03 -0.68 -14.60
N ARG A 146 -10.01 -0.13 -13.92
CA ARG A 146 -8.59 -0.48 -14.18
C ARG A 146 -8.30 -1.92 -13.78
N LEU A 147 -8.85 -2.39 -12.65
CA LEU A 147 -8.67 -3.76 -12.20
C LEU A 147 -9.35 -4.78 -13.13
N HIS A 148 -10.53 -4.46 -13.65
CA HIS A 148 -11.21 -5.31 -14.65
C HIS A 148 -10.44 -5.35 -15.97
N ALA A 149 -9.91 -4.22 -16.43
CA ALA A 149 -9.06 -4.17 -17.62
C ALA A 149 -7.78 -5.00 -17.42
N LEU A 150 -7.09 -4.84 -16.28
CA LEU A 150 -5.91 -5.64 -15.93
C LEU A 150 -6.23 -7.13 -15.90
N SER A 151 -7.32 -7.53 -15.23
CA SER A 151 -7.74 -8.93 -15.17
C SER A 151 -8.02 -9.53 -16.55
N ARG A 152 -8.62 -8.77 -17.47
CA ARG A 152 -8.85 -9.22 -18.84
C ARG A 152 -7.54 -9.47 -19.58
N VAL A 153 -6.60 -8.53 -19.53
CA VAL A 153 -5.28 -8.66 -20.16
C VAL A 153 -4.49 -9.82 -19.55
N LEU A 154 -4.53 -10.02 -18.23
CA LEU A 154 -3.89 -11.17 -17.58
C LEU A 154 -4.43 -12.51 -18.09
N LYS A 155 -5.76 -12.61 -18.28
CA LYS A 155 -6.39 -13.81 -18.86
C LYS A 155 -5.96 -14.04 -20.31
N GLU A 156 -5.83 -12.98 -21.11
CA GLU A 156 -5.30 -13.06 -22.49
C GLU A 156 -3.85 -13.55 -22.51
N LEU A 157 -3.05 -13.14 -21.52
CA LEU A 157 -1.68 -13.62 -21.31
C LEU A 157 -1.60 -15.05 -20.71
N GLN A 158 -2.74 -15.68 -20.41
CA GLN A 158 -2.85 -17.02 -19.82
C GLN A 158 -2.29 -17.12 -18.38
N TYR A 159 -2.42 -16.05 -17.60
CA TYR A 159 -2.16 -16.03 -16.15
C TYR A 159 -3.44 -16.20 -15.31
#